data_AF-A0A1C7YXU8-F1
#
_entry.id   AF-A0A1C7YXU8-F1
#
_cell.length_a   1.000
_cell.length_b   1.000
_cell.length_c   1.000
_cell.angle_alpha   90.00
_cell.angle_beta   90.00
_cell.angle_gamma   90.00
#
_symmetry.space_group_name_H-M   'P 1'
#
loop_
_entity.id
_entity.type
_entity.pdbx_description
1 polymer ?
#
loop_
_entity_poly.entity_id
_entity_poly.type
_entity_poly.pdbx_seq_one_letter_code
_entity_poly.pdbx_strand_id
1 'polypeptide(L)'
;MALKIVESCVNCWACLDVCPSEAISSGTTQFTISAQKCTECDGDFSEQQCASICPVEGAILLADGSPANPPGSLTGIPPERLAQAMREIQAR
;
A
#
# COMPACT_ATOMS: atom_id res chain seq x y z
N MET A 1 2.86 16.69 -0.09
CA MET A 1 2.18 15.50 0.44
C MET A 1 2.87 14.29 -0.18
N ALA A 2 2.85 13.12 0.47
CA ALA A 2 3.58 11.95 0.00
C ALA A 2 3.01 10.66 0.60
N LEU A 3 3.10 9.56 -0.16
CA LEU A 3 2.81 8.22 0.35
C LEU A 3 3.95 7.75 1.27
N LYS A 4 3.64 6.76 2.13
CA LYS A 4 4.60 6.17 3.06
C LYS A 4 4.52 4.65 3.06
N ILE A 5 5.66 3.98 2.95
CA ILE A 5 5.77 2.52 3.18
C ILE A 5 6.00 2.27 4.67
N VAL A 6 5.27 1.32 5.26
CA VAL A 6 5.36 0.95 6.69
C VAL A 6 5.93 -0.46 6.88
N GLU A 7 6.05 -0.88 8.13
CA GLU A 7 6.75 -2.10 8.56
C GLU A 7 6.16 -3.42 8.02
N SER A 8 4.92 -3.42 7.53
CA SER A 8 4.33 -4.59 6.86
C SER A 8 4.88 -4.83 5.45
N CYS A 9 5.77 -3.98 4.94
CA CYS A 9 6.49 -4.23 3.70
C CYS A 9 7.31 -5.53 3.77
N VAL A 10 7.17 -6.38 2.75
CA VAL A 10 7.85 -7.69 2.67
C VAL A 10 9.06 -7.70 1.73
N ASN A 11 9.57 -6.53 1.33
CA ASN A 11 10.72 -6.39 0.41
C ASN A 11 10.59 -7.18 -0.91
N CYS A 12 9.43 -7.16 -1.54
CA CYS A 12 9.17 -7.90 -2.79
C CYS A 12 9.72 -7.23 -4.07
N TRP A 13 10.31 -6.02 -3.98
CA TRP A 13 10.86 -5.23 -5.09
C TRP A 13 9.87 -4.71 -6.15
N ALA A 14 8.60 -5.15 -6.13
CA ALA A 14 7.62 -4.83 -7.17
C ALA A 14 7.35 -3.32 -7.36
N CYS A 15 7.42 -2.52 -6.30
CA CYS A 15 7.10 -1.09 -6.36
C CYS A 15 8.24 -0.20 -6.89
N LEU A 16 9.48 -0.70 -6.96
CA LEU A 16 10.66 0.12 -7.27
C LEU A 16 10.60 0.69 -8.69
N ASP A 17 10.35 -0.17 -9.67
CA ASP A 17 10.44 0.18 -11.10
C ASP A 17 9.19 0.90 -11.63
N VAL A 18 8.09 0.88 -10.87
CA VAL A 18 6.81 1.49 -11.30
C VAL A 18 6.62 2.92 -10.79
N CYS A 19 7.52 3.44 -9.95
CA CYS A 19 7.41 4.80 -9.42
C CYS A 19 7.92 5.84 -10.44
N PRO A 20 7.04 6.67 -11.05
CA PRO A 20 7.45 7.57 -12.14
C PRO A 20 8.44 8.65 -11.69
N SER A 21 8.41 9.02 -10.41
CA SER A 21 9.27 10.07 -9.85
C SER A 21 10.54 9.53 -9.16
N GLU A 22 10.82 8.22 -9.28
CA GLU A 22 11.95 7.55 -8.65
C GLU A 22 12.08 7.86 -7.14
N ALA A 23 10.93 7.95 -6.47
CA ALA A 23 10.85 8.30 -5.06
C ALA A 23 11.11 7.10 -4.13
N ILE A 24 11.08 5.88 -4.66
CA ILE A 24 11.21 4.64 -3.89
C ILE A 24 12.67 4.17 -3.86
N SER A 25 13.15 3.80 -2.68
CA SER A 25 14.48 3.20 -2.49
C SER A 25 14.42 2.02 -1.52
N SER A 26 15.34 1.07 -1.69
CA SER A 26 15.50 -0.06 -0.78
C SER A 26 16.13 0.40 0.55
N GLY A 27 15.55 -0.05 1.66
CA GLY A 27 16.13 0.06 2.99
C GLY A 27 16.60 -1.30 3.52
N THR A 28 17.02 -1.35 4.78
CA THR A 28 17.51 -2.59 5.41
C THR A 28 16.40 -3.60 5.66
N THR A 29 15.21 -3.14 6.08
CA THR A 29 14.09 -4.00 6.49
C THR A 29 12.81 -3.75 5.70
N GLN A 30 12.69 -2.62 5.03
CA GLN A 30 11.55 -2.21 4.22
C GLN A 30 12.01 -1.24 3.13
N PHE A 31 11.22 -1.09 2.08
CA PHE A 31 11.37 0.03 1.15
C PHE A 31 10.95 1.35 1.81
N THR A 32 11.44 2.47 1.27
CA THR A 32 11.10 3.82 1.73
C THR A 32 10.69 4.71 0.57
N ILE A 33 9.81 5.67 0.83
CA ILE A 33 9.40 6.72 -0.13
C ILE A 33 10.01 8.04 0.33
N SER A 34 10.77 8.70 -0.54
CA SER A 34 11.23 10.08 -0.34
C SER A 34 10.05 11.05 -0.49
N ALA A 35 9.71 11.73 0.61
CA ALA A 35 8.65 12.74 0.60
C ALA A 35 8.94 13.94 -0.31
N GLN A 36 10.22 14.20 -0.61
CA GLN A 36 10.63 15.28 -1.52
C GLN A 36 10.44 14.91 -2.99
N LYS A 37 10.45 13.61 -3.33
CA LYS A 37 10.31 13.13 -4.71
C LYS A 37 8.93 12.60 -5.04
N CYS A 38 8.15 12.15 -4.05
CA CYS A 38 6.84 11.56 -4.29
C CYS A 38 5.89 12.62 -4.90
N THR A 39 5.39 12.34 -6.10
CA THR A 39 4.40 13.18 -6.80
C THR A 39 2.97 12.65 -6.63
N GLU A 40 2.79 11.58 -5.85
CA GLU A 40 1.52 10.83 -5.78
C GLU A 40 1.06 10.30 -7.16
N CYS A 41 2.01 10.18 -8.09
CA CYS A 41 1.81 9.90 -9.52
C CYS A 41 1.01 10.98 -10.28
N ASP A 42 0.75 12.14 -9.68
CA ASP A 42 0.04 13.24 -10.33
C ASP A 42 0.81 13.73 -11.57
N GLY A 43 0.08 13.92 -12.67
CA GLY A 43 0.64 14.23 -14.00
C GLY A 43 1.11 13.03 -14.82
N ASP A 44 1.37 11.87 -14.22
CA ASP A 44 1.82 10.66 -14.92
C ASP A 44 0.71 9.59 -15.02
N PHE A 45 0.00 9.33 -13.92
CA PHE A 45 -1.05 8.31 -13.83
C PHE A 45 -2.22 8.80 -12.98
N SER A 46 -3.42 8.21 -13.20
CA SER A 46 -4.60 8.52 -12.38
C SER A 46 -4.59 7.86 -10.99
N GLU A 47 -3.73 6.87 -10.80
CA GLU A 47 -3.63 6.06 -9.57
C GLU A 47 -2.17 5.85 -9.17
N GLN A 48 -1.92 5.61 -7.89
CA GLN A 48 -0.57 5.39 -7.37
C GLN A 48 -0.05 4.00 -7.75
N GLN A 49 0.92 3.96 -8.65
CA GLN A 49 1.44 2.71 -9.21
C GLN A 49 2.09 1.80 -8.17
N CYS A 50 2.71 2.38 -7.13
CA CYS A 50 3.26 1.58 -6.04
C CYS A 50 2.18 0.85 -5.22
N ALA A 51 0.98 1.44 -5.09
CA ALA A 51 -0.15 0.82 -4.40
C ALA A 51 -0.81 -0.27 -5.26
N SER A 52 -0.94 -0.06 -6.57
CA SER A 52 -1.58 -1.02 -7.48
C SER A 52 -0.81 -2.35 -7.61
N ILE A 53 0.51 -2.33 -7.41
CA ILE A 53 1.36 -3.52 -7.47
C ILE A 53 1.71 -4.10 -6.09
N CYS A 54 1.37 -3.41 -4.99
CA CYS A 54 1.76 -3.85 -3.66
C CYS A 54 0.94 -5.08 -3.24
N PRO A 55 1.57 -6.23 -2.93
CA PRO A 55 0.85 -7.45 -2.59
C PRO A 55 0.38 -7.50 -1.12
N VAL A 56 0.64 -6.44 -0.34
CA VAL A 56 0.38 -6.42 1.10
C VAL A 56 -0.57 -5.27 1.44
N GLU A 57 -1.75 -5.63 1.93
CA GLU A 57 -2.71 -4.67 2.47
C GLU A 57 -2.10 -3.90 3.64
N GLY A 58 -2.34 -2.59 3.69
CA GLY A 58 -1.83 -1.69 4.73
C GLY A 58 -0.34 -1.39 4.67
N ALA A 59 0.43 -1.93 3.73
CA ALA A 59 1.87 -1.66 3.62
C ALA A 59 2.22 -0.27 3.08
N ILE A 60 1.28 0.37 2.40
CA ILE A 60 1.42 1.72 1.88
C ILE A 60 0.30 2.58 2.45
N LEU A 61 0.67 3.73 3.01
CA LEU A 61 -0.24 4.75 3.49
C LEU A 61 -0.28 5.91 2.50
N LEU A 62 -1.48 6.43 2.26
CA LEU A 62 -1.71 7.69 1.57
C LEU A 62 -1.22 8.87 2.42
N ALA A 63 -1.20 10.06 1.83
CA ALA A 63 -0.71 11.26 2.51
C ALA A 63 -1.50 11.64 3.78
N ASP A 64 -2.77 11.22 3.87
CA ASP A 64 -3.63 11.39 5.03
C ASP A 64 -3.44 10.29 6.10
N GLY A 65 -2.58 9.30 5.84
CA GLY A 65 -2.30 8.18 6.73
C GLY A 65 -3.25 6.99 6.57
N SER A 66 -4.25 7.05 5.69
CA SER A 66 -5.12 5.91 5.38
C SER A 66 -4.38 4.84 4.56
N PRO A 67 -4.69 3.55 4.70
CA PRO A 67 -4.06 2.50 3.92
C PRO A 67 -4.51 2.56 2.45
N ALA A 68 -3.56 2.59 1.51
CA ALA A 68 -3.85 2.58 0.08
C ALA A 68 -4.58 1.30 -0.35
N ASN A 69 -4.25 0.17 0.29
CA ASN A 69 -4.95 -1.10 0.17
C ASN A 69 -5.47 -1.52 1.56
N PRO A 70 -6.71 -1.18 1.95
CA PRO A 70 -7.27 -1.57 3.24
C PRO A 70 -7.43 -3.10 3.38
N PRO A 71 -7.53 -3.64 4.62
CA PRO A 71 -7.78 -5.07 4.82
C PRO A 71 -8.99 -5.60 4.03
N GLY A 72 -8.76 -6.66 3.27
CA GLY A 72 -9.73 -7.31 2.37
C GLY A 72 -9.77 -6.75 0.95
N SER A 73 -9.19 -5.57 0.67
CA SER A 73 -9.29 -4.92 -0.64
C SER A 73 -8.63 -5.69 -1.79
N LEU A 74 -7.59 -6.47 -1.52
CA LEU A 74 -6.85 -7.23 -2.55
C LEU A 74 -7.47 -8.62 -2.81
N THR A 75 -8.23 -9.15 -1.85
CA THR A 75 -8.83 -10.49 -1.98
C THR A 75 -10.12 -10.50 -2.80
N GLY A 76 -10.71 -9.34 -3.06
CA GLY A 76 -12.03 -9.22 -3.68
C GLY A 76 -13.17 -9.75 -2.80
N ILE A 77 -12.91 -10.04 -1.53
CA ILE A 77 -13.93 -10.45 -0.56
C ILE A 77 -14.66 -9.17 -0.11
N PRO A 78 -15.99 -9.08 -0.27
CA PRO A 78 -16.75 -7.95 0.23
C PRO A 78 -16.51 -7.74 1.74
N PRO A 79 -16.30 -6.49 2.21
CA PRO A 79 -16.02 -6.20 3.62
C PRO A 79 -17.07 -6.77 4.58
N GLU A 80 -18.34 -6.83 4.15
CA GLU A 80 -19.45 -7.36 4.96
C GLU A 80 -19.26 -8.86 5.22
N ARG A 81 -18.75 -9.60 4.24
CA ARG A 81 -18.50 -11.04 4.37
C ARG A 81 -17.31 -11.32 5.29
N LEU A 82 -16.25 -10.53 5.19
CA LEU A 82 -15.11 -10.63 6.11
C LEU A 82 -15.56 -10.34 7.55
N ALA A 83 -16.31 -9.26 7.75
CA ALA A 83 -16.83 -8.89 9.07
C ALA A 83 -17.77 -9.96 9.66
N GLN A 84 -18.59 -10.61 8.84
CA GLN A 84 -19.41 -11.73 9.27
C GLN A 84 -18.56 -12.92 9.73
N ALA A 85 -17.59 -13.35 8.92
CA ALA A 85 -16.71 -14.47 9.25
C ALA A 85 -15.92 -14.22 10.54
N MET A 86 -15.41 -13.00 10.74
CA MET A 86 -14.70 -12.64 11.98
C MET A 86 -15.60 -12.72 13.22
N ARG A 87 -16.86 -12.26 13.14
CA ARG A 87 -17.84 -12.39 14.24
C ARG A 87 -18.13 -13.85 14.57
N GLU A 88 -18.28 -14.71 13.55
CA GLU A 88 -18.51 -16.14 13.74
C GLU A 88 -17.32 -16.84 14.39
N ILE A 89 -16.08 -16.45 14.06
CA ILE A 89 -14.86 -16.99 14.69
C ILE A 89 -14.76 -16.55 16.16
N GLN A 90 -15.04 -15.28 16.47
CA GLN A 90 -14.97 -14.74 17.83
C GLN A 90 -16.04 -15.31 18.77
N ALA A 91 -17.13 -15.84 18.21
CA ALA A 91 -18.20 -16.48 18.97
C ALA A 91 -17.92 -17.96 19.31
N ARG A 92 -16.79 -18.52 18.85
CA ARG A 92 -16.32 -19.87 19.16
C ARG A 92 -15.31 -19.84 20.30
#